data_AF-A0A3D3CIJ9-F1
#
_entry.id   AF-A0A3D3CIJ9-F1
#
_cell.length_a   1.000
_cell.length_b   1.000
_cell.length_c   1.000
_cell.angle_alpha   90.00
_cell.angle_beta   90.00
_cell.angle_gamma   90.00
#
_symmetry.space_group_name_H-M   'P 1'
#
loop_
_entity.id
_entity.type
_entity.pdbx_description
1 polymer ?
#
loop_
_entity_poly.entity_id
_entity_poly.type
_entity_poly.pdbx_seq_one_letter_code
_entity_poly.pdbx_strand_id
1 'polypeptide(L)'
;DDGERAVVEQARTLLEAIPTVPCTACRYCVKGCPKDIPIPDIFSALNSFTVFETFAPAKRSYWFATRKGTTASTCIECGQCEAVCPQHIAVIEELKKAAAIFDEKAE
;
A
#
# COMPACT_ATOMS: atom_id res chain seq x y z
N ASP A 1 -28.06 -18.05 10.54
CA ASP A 1 -28.13 -19.51 10.35
C ASP A 1 -26.72 -20.10 10.25
N ASP A 2 -26.51 -21.40 10.51
CA ASP A 2 -25.19 -22.05 10.41
C ASP A 2 -24.66 -22.07 8.96
N GLY A 3 -25.57 -22.21 7.99
CA GLY A 3 -25.22 -22.10 6.57
C GLY A 3 -24.71 -20.71 6.17
N GLU A 4 -25.35 -19.64 6.66
CA GLU A 4 -24.92 -18.26 6.41
C GLU A 4 -23.51 -18.00 6.98
N ARG A 5 -23.24 -18.48 8.21
CA ARG A 5 -21.91 -18.34 8.84
C ARG A 5 -20.82 -19.04 8.03
N ALA A 6 -21.10 -20.23 7.51
CA ALA A 6 -20.12 -20.96 6.70
C ALA A 6 -19.72 -20.22 5.42
N VAL A 7 -20.68 -19.58 4.74
CA VAL A 7 -20.41 -18.79 3.54
C VAL A 7 -19.58 -17.54 3.86
N VAL A 8 -19.86 -16.85 4.97
CA VAL A 8 -19.06 -15.68 5.39
C VAL A 8 -17.63 -16.08 5.72
N GLU A 9 -17.42 -17.21 6.41
CA GLU A 9 -16.09 -17.72 6.71
C GLU A 9 -15.30 -18.07 5.44
N GLN A 10 -15.94 -18.72 4.47
CA GLN A 10 -15.31 -19.02 3.18
C GLN A 10 -14.89 -17.74 2.44
N ALA A 11 -15.76 -16.73 2.41
CA ALA A 11 -15.43 -15.44 1.80
C ALA A 11 -14.28 -14.74 2.53
N ARG A 12 -14.25 -14.78 3.87
CA ARG A 12 -13.16 -14.22 4.68
C ARG A 12 -11.82 -14.86 4.32
N THR A 13 -11.75 -16.19 4.30
CA THR A 13 -10.51 -16.91 3.97
C THR A 13 -10.00 -16.59 2.57
N LEU A 14 -10.89 -16.48 1.58
CA LEU A 14 -10.50 -16.12 0.22
C LEU A 14 -9.96 -14.69 0.13
N LEU A 15 -10.56 -13.74 0.86
CA LEU A 15 -10.09 -12.35 0.89
C LEU A 15 -8.77 -12.21 1.65
N GLU A 16 -8.60 -12.94 2.77
CA GLU A 16 -7.35 -12.98 3.55
C GLU A 16 -6.17 -13.57 2.76
N ALA A 17 -6.44 -14.44 1.79
CA ALA A 17 -5.40 -15.04 0.95
C ALA A 17 -4.79 -14.06 -0.08
N ILE A 18 -5.42 -12.90 -0.31
CA ILE A 18 -4.90 -11.88 -1.22
C ILE A 18 -3.93 -10.98 -0.44
N PRO A 19 -2.62 -10.95 -0.77
CA PRO A 19 -1.58 -10.31 0.04
C PRO A 19 -1.55 -8.78 -0.15
N THR A 20 -2.69 -8.13 0.09
CA THR A 20 -2.82 -6.66 0.05
C THR A 20 -2.35 -6.03 1.36
N VAL A 21 -1.87 -4.79 1.28
CA VAL A 21 -1.57 -3.96 2.43
C VAL A 21 -2.88 -3.54 3.11
N PRO A 22 -3.11 -3.83 4.40
CA PRO A 22 -4.37 -3.52 5.10
C PRO A 22 -4.45 -2.04 5.51
N CYS A 23 -4.21 -1.14 4.57
CA CYS A 23 -4.24 0.31 4.78
C CYS A 23 -5.67 0.86 4.73
N THR A 24 -6.08 1.59 5.77
CA THR A 24 -7.39 2.24 5.86
C THR A 24 -7.41 3.68 5.31
N ALA A 25 -6.30 4.13 4.72
CA ALA A 25 -6.11 5.48 4.21
C ALA A 25 -6.34 6.62 5.22
N CYS A 26 -6.16 6.37 6.52
CA CYS A 26 -6.33 7.36 7.60
C CYS A 26 -5.34 8.55 7.57
N ARG A 27 -4.25 8.44 6.79
CA ARG A 27 -3.21 9.48 6.60
C ARG A 27 -2.41 9.91 7.84
N TYR A 28 -2.47 9.18 8.95
CA TYR A 28 -1.66 9.49 10.14
C TYR A 28 -0.15 9.44 9.87
N CYS A 29 0.27 8.48 9.03
CA CYS A 29 1.66 8.32 8.62
C CYS A 29 2.23 9.47 7.79
N VAL A 30 1.39 10.31 7.16
CA VAL A 30 1.85 11.39 6.28
C VAL A 30 2.33 12.60 7.08
N LYS A 31 1.65 12.93 8.19
CA LYS A 31 1.93 14.16 8.97
C LYS A 31 3.34 14.23 9.54
N GLY A 32 3.94 13.09 9.88
CA GLY A 32 5.29 12.99 10.45
C GLY A 32 6.37 12.58 9.45
N CYS A 33 6.03 12.34 8.18
CA CYS A 33 7.02 11.88 7.21
C CYS A 33 7.95 13.04 6.82
N PRO A 34 9.27 12.99 7.12
CA PRO A 34 10.21 14.06 6.76
C PRO A 34 10.46 14.19 5.25
N LYS A 35 9.88 13.27 4.47
CA LYS A 35 9.99 13.18 3.01
C LYS A 35 8.66 13.41 2.30
N ASP A 36 7.59 13.75 3.05
CA ASP A 36 6.26 14.01 2.51
C ASP A 36 5.76 12.90 1.54
N ILE A 37 6.03 11.64 1.90
CA ILE A 37 5.64 10.49 1.07
C ILE A 37 4.12 10.26 1.21
N PRO A 38 3.38 10.19 0.08
CA PRO A 38 1.93 9.94 0.10
C PRO A 38 1.64 8.44 0.30
N ILE A 39 2.02 7.92 1.48
CA ILE A 39 2.01 6.49 1.82
C ILE A 39 0.66 5.80 1.50
N PRO A 40 -0.51 6.34 1.88
CA PRO A 40 -1.77 5.67 1.57
C PRO A 40 -2.07 5.56 0.09
N ASP A 41 -1.71 6.58 -0.69
CA ASP A 41 -1.97 6.62 -2.13
C ASP A 41 -1.03 5.66 -2.88
N ILE A 42 0.22 5.51 -2.41
CA ILE A 42 1.15 4.47 -2.88
C ILE A 42 0.62 3.06 -2.57
N PHE A 43 0.13 2.82 -1.34
CA PHE A 43 -0.43 1.52 -0.98
C PHE A 43 -1.70 1.19 -1.76
N SER A 44 -2.52 2.19 -2.10
CA SER A 44 -3.65 2.00 -3.00
C SER A 44 -3.20 1.51 -4.38
N ALA A 45 -2.12 2.07 -4.93
CA ALA A 45 -1.56 1.62 -6.21
C ALA A 45 -0.96 0.21 -6.11
N LEU A 46 -0.24 -0.09 -5.02
CA LEU A 46 0.32 -1.42 -4.76
C LEU A 46 -0.78 -2.48 -4.65
N ASN A 47 -1.82 -2.24 -3.84
CA ASN A 47 -2.95 -3.15 -3.71
C ASN A 47 -3.70 -3.37 -5.03
N SER A 48 -3.87 -2.31 -5.82
CA SER A 48 -4.48 -2.43 -7.16
C SER A 48 -3.65 -3.34 -8.07
N PHE A 49 -2.33 -3.23 -8.02
CA PHE A 49 -1.43 -4.14 -8.74
C PHE A 49 -1.55 -5.57 -8.22
N THR A 50 -1.55 -5.79 -6.90
CA THR A 50 -1.67 -7.11 -6.28
C THR A 50 -2.98 -7.82 -6.61
N VAL A 51 -4.11 -7.11 -6.67
CA VAL A 51 -5.43 -7.71 -6.92
C VAL A 51 -5.65 -8.04 -8.39
N PHE A 52 -5.25 -7.13 -9.29
CA PHE A 52 -5.61 -7.23 -10.71
C PHE A 52 -4.47 -7.71 -11.60
N GLU A 53 -3.23 -7.71 -11.10
CA GLU A 53 -2.00 -8.02 -11.85
C GLU A 53 -1.80 -7.16 -13.11
N THR A 54 -2.56 -6.06 -13.24
CA THR A 54 -2.48 -5.14 -14.37
C THR A 54 -1.54 -3.98 -14.06
N PHE A 55 -0.38 -3.97 -14.70
CA PHE A 55 0.68 -2.98 -14.44
C PHE A 55 0.32 -1.55 -14.86
N ALA A 56 -0.26 -1.36 -16.06
CA ALA A 56 -0.51 -0.02 -16.62
C ALA A 56 -1.40 0.89 -15.75
N PRO A 57 -2.59 0.45 -15.27
CA PRO A 57 -3.43 1.29 -14.41
C PRO A 57 -2.83 1.51 -13.02
N ALA A 58 -2.14 0.51 -12.45
CA ALA A 58 -1.47 0.65 -11.17
C ALA A 58 -0.30 1.65 -11.25
N LYS A 59 0.55 1.55 -12.28
CA LYS A 59 1.65 2.48 -12.54
C LYS A 59 1.14 3.91 -12.77
N ARG A 60 0.01 4.08 -13.46
CA ARG A 60 -0.63 5.39 -13.63
C ARG A 60 -1.08 5.96 -12.28
N SER A 61 -1.73 5.15 -11.45
CA SER A 61 -2.18 5.57 -10.12
C SER A 61 -1.01 5.94 -9.22
N TYR A 62 0.05 5.14 -9.24
CA TYR A 62 1.30 5.43 -8.55
C TYR A 62 1.92 6.75 -9.02
N TRP A 63 2.05 6.95 -10.34
CA TRP A 63 2.57 8.20 -10.90
C TRP A 63 1.74 9.41 -10.47
N PHE A 64 0.40 9.31 -10.46
CA PHE A 64 -0.46 10.41 -10.00
C PHE A 64 -0.25 10.73 -8.51
N ALA A 65 0.00 9.71 -7.67
CA ALA A 65 0.32 9.91 -6.27
C ALA A 65 1.68 10.61 -6.08
N THR A 66 2.69 10.21 -6.85
CA THR A 66 4.09 10.64 -6.68
C THR A 66 4.51 11.81 -7.57
N ARG A 67 3.63 12.32 -8.44
CA ARG A 67 3.91 13.42 -9.41
C ARG A 67 4.46 14.72 -8.83
N LYS A 68 4.39 14.90 -7.50
CA LYS A 68 4.98 16.04 -6.79
C LYS A 68 6.47 15.86 -6.46
N GLY A 69 7.07 14.74 -6.88
CA GLY A 69 8.50 14.47 -6.72
C GLY A 69 8.85 13.60 -5.51
N THR A 70 7.87 13.04 -4.79
CA THR A 70 8.08 12.13 -3.66
C THR A 70 7.62 10.73 -4.02
N THR A 71 8.58 9.83 -4.25
CA THR A 71 8.35 8.42 -4.60
C THR A 71 8.53 7.50 -3.40
N ALA A 72 8.17 6.21 -3.54
CA ALA A 72 8.38 5.20 -2.51
C ALA A 72 9.87 5.05 -2.14
N SER A 73 10.76 5.07 -3.14
CA SER A 73 12.23 5.06 -2.98
C SER A 73 12.80 6.29 -2.26
N THR A 74 12.02 7.34 -2.05
CA THR A 74 12.45 8.51 -1.26
C THR A 74 12.47 8.20 0.25
N CYS A 75 11.89 7.07 0.68
CA CYS A 75 11.86 6.66 2.09
C CYS A 75 13.27 6.57 2.68
N ILE A 76 13.46 7.19 3.84
CA ILE A 76 14.72 7.14 4.63
C ILE A 76 14.61 6.22 5.85
N GLU A 77 13.57 5.39 5.91
CA GLU A 77 13.39 4.37 6.95
C GLU A 77 13.34 4.92 8.38
N CYS A 78 12.81 6.13 8.57
CA CYS A 78 12.79 6.81 9.88
C CYS A 78 11.81 6.21 10.93
N GLY A 79 10.93 5.28 10.55
CA GLY A 79 9.99 4.60 11.45
C GLY A 79 8.78 5.40 11.95
N GLN A 80 8.72 6.71 11.72
CA GLN A 80 7.63 7.56 12.24
C GLN A 80 6.24 7.12 11.77
N CYS A 81 6.13 6.66 10.53
CA CYS A 81 4.89 6.17 9.94
C CYS A 81 4.36 4.91 10.64
N GLU A 82 5.25 4.00 11.04
CA GLU A 82 4.90 2.75 11.71
C GLU A 82 4.46 3.00 13.15
N ALA A 83 5.16 3.91 13.86
CA ALA A 83 4.83 4.30 15.23
C ALA A 83 3.41 4.89 15.38
N VAL A 84 2.87 5.50 14.32
CA VAL A 84 1.52 6.11 14.33
C VAL A 84 0.48 5.30 13.55
N CYS A 85 0.85 4.16 12.97
CA CYS A 85 -0.06 3.36 12.18
C CYS A 85 -1.02 2.58 13.09
N PRO A 86 -2.34 2.85 13.07
CA PRO A 86 -3.29 2.12 13.92
C PRO A 86 -3.54 0.69 13.44
N GLN A 87 -3.02 0.31 12.27
CA GLN A 87 -3.12 -1.04 11.71
C GLN A 87 -1.82 -1.83 11.89
N HIS A 88 -0.82 -1.27 12.57
CA HIS A 88 0.49 -1.90 12.80
C HIS A 88 1.15 -2.43 11.52
N ILE A 89 0.98 -1.70 10.41
CA ILE A 89 1.58 -2.04 9.12
C ILE A 89 3.09 -1.79 9.20
N ALA A 90 3.89 -2.72 8.68
CA ALA A 90 5.31 -2.52 8.39
C ALA A 90 5.48 -1.60 7.16
N VAL A 91 5.16 -0.31 7.35
CA VAL A 91 5.08 0.69 6.27
C VAL A 91 6.37 0.77 5.47
N ILE A 92 7.53 0.64 6.13
CA ILE A 92 8.83 0.73 5.45
C ILE A 92 8.98 -0.42 4.44
N GLU A 93 8.65 -1.64 4.84
CA GLU A 93 8.76 -2.81 3.98
C GLU A 93 7.78 -2.76 2.81
N GLU A 94 6.56 -2.28 3.02
CA GLU A 94 5.60 -2.09 1.94
C GLU A 94 6.01 -0.98 0.96
N LEU A 95 6.68 0.07 1.44
CA LEU A 95 7.28 1.09 0.57
C LEU A 95 8.44 0.53 -0.26
N LYS A 96 9.27 -0.37 0.29
CA LYS A 96 10.33 -1.05 -0.47
C LYS A 96 9.75 -1.89 -1.61
N LYS A 97 8.66 -2.63 -1.35
CA LYS A 97 7.94 -3.38 -2.40
C LYS A 97 7.38 -2.45 -3.48
N ALA A 98 6.75 -1.34 -3.08
CA ALA A 98 6.24 -0.36 -4.04
C ALA A 98 7.36 0.26 -4.88
N ALA A 99 8.51 0.57 -4.28
CA ALA A 99 9.67 1.10 -4.99
C ALA A 99 10.20 0.09 -6.02
N ALA A 100 10.36 -1.17 -5.65
CA ALA A 100 10.82 -2.22 -6.57
C ALA A 100 9.89 -2.39 -7.78
N ILE A 101 8.57 -2.26 -7.58
CA ILE A 101 7.58 -2.44 -8.66
C ILE A 101 7.47 -1.19 -9.55
N PHE A 102 7.50 0.01 -8.96
CA PHE A 102 7.09 1.23 -9.67
C PHE A 102 8.21 2.25 -9.94
N ASP A 103 9.28 2.26 -9.14
CA ASP A 103 10.37 3.24 -9.27
C ASP A 103 11.52 2.78 -10.15
N GLU A 104 11.62 1.48 -10.45
CA GLU A 104 12.57 1.02 -11.46
C GLU A 104 12.24 1.67 -12.81
N LYS A 105 13.28 2.28 -13.41
CA LYS A 105 13.16 2.94 -14.71
C LYS A 105 12.65 1.90 -15.70
N ALA A 106 11.56 2.23 -16.40
CA ALA A 106 11.33 1.61 -17.68
C ALA A 106 12.54 1.97 -18.55
N GLU A 107 13.34 0.96 -18.89
CA GLU A 107 14.28 1.07 -20.01
C GLU A 107 13.55 1.50 -21.28
#